data_AF-A0A1Q3Z2E1-F1
#
_entry.id   AF-A0A1Q3Z2E1-F1
#
_cell.length_a   1.000
_cell.length_b   1.000
_cell.length_c   1.000
_cell.angle_alpha   90.00
_cell.angle_beta   90.00
_cell.angle_gamma   90.00
#
_symmetry.space_group_name_H-M   'P 1'
#
loop_
_entity.id
_entity.type
_entity.pdbx_description
1 polymer ?
#
loop_
_entity_poly.entity_id
_entity_poly.type
_entity_poly.pdbx_seq_one_letter_code
_entity_poly.pdbx_strand_id
1 'polypeptide(L)'
;MAREVERFIRIERKQGAGWHTIPLGDRVKVWEKAQAEADDGSLRILFHIAFLEGVGRGQRVTYLGQAFTLLEVSDSKRLVGLELRCAAIPG
;
A
#
# COMPACT_ATOMS: atom_id res chain seq x y z
N MET A 1 -24.19 -4.48 -14.06
CA MET A 1 -23.24 -3.44 -13.64
C MET A 1 -22.62 -3.88 -12.32
N ALA A 2 -21.37 -4.33 -12.32
CA ALA A 2 -20.67 -4.68 -11.09
C ALA A 2 -20.46 -3.40 -10.30
N ARG A 3 -21.01 -3.30 -9.08
CA ARG A 3 -20.71 -2.20 -8.17
C ARG A 3 -19.20 -2.22 -7.95
N GLU A 4 -18.48 -1.20 -8.42
CA GLU A 4 -17.08 -1.00 -8.05
C GLU A 4 -17.06 -0.77 -6.54
N VAL A 5 -16.68 -1.81 -5.79
CA VAL A 5 -16.52 -1.71 -4.34
C VAL A 5 -15.33 -0.80 -4.11
N GLU A 6 -15.56 0.39 -3.54
CA GLU A 6 -14.48 1.26 -3.12
C GLU A 6 -13.59 0.53 -2.11
N ARG A 7 -12.29 0.44 -2.43
CA ARG A 7 -11.33 -0.28 -1.60
C ARG A 7 -10.38 0.71 -0.95
N PHE A 8 -10.09 0.49 0.32
CA PHE A 8 -9.23 1.35 1.11
C PHE A 8 -8.04 0.55 1.64
N ILE A 9 -6.90 1.25 1.80
CA ILE A 9 -5.77 0.78 2.60
C ILE A 9 -5.62 1.63 3.84
N ARG A 10 -5.07 1.01 4.89
CA ARG A 10 -4.48 1.71 6.02
C ARG A 10 -2.96 1.66 5.90
N ILE A 11 -2.28 2.75 6.20
CA ILE A 11 -0.82 2.86 6.18
C ILE A 11 -0.34 3.26 7.58
N GLU A 12 0.57 2.46 8.13
CA GLU A 12 1.09 2.61 9.48
C GLU A 12 2.61 2.61 9.48
N ARG A 13 3.20 3.45 10.32
CA ARG A 13 4.64 3.47 10.59
C ARG A 13 4.93 2.92 11.97
N LYS A 14 6.09 2.30 12.13
CA LYS A 14 6.56 1.86 13.46
C LYS A 14 7.04 3.09 14.25
N GLN A 15 6.49 3.30 15.44
CA GLN A 15 6.97 4.30 16.40
C GLN A 15 7.17 3.63 17.75
N GLY A 16 8.43 3.56 18.21
CA GLY A 16 8.79 2.77 19.39
C GLY A 16 8.40 1.31 19.23
N ALA A 17 7.61 0.79 20.18
CA ALA A 17 7.12 -0.59 20.16
C ALA A 17 5.84 -0.80 19.33
N GLY A 18 5.17 0.27 18.89
CA GLY A 18 3.84 0.21 18.28
C GLY A 18 3.79 0.54 16.78
N TRP A 19 2.72 0.08 16.12
CA TRP A 19 2.33 0.56 14.80
C TRP A 19 1.35 1.72 14.97
N HIS A 20 1.64 2.84 14.31
CA HIS A 20 0.81 4.04 14.36
C HIS A 20 0.44 4.46 12.96
N THR A 21 -0.84 4.77 12.76
CA THR A 21 -1.34 5.26 11.48
C THR A 21 -0.65 6.59 11.13
N ILE A 22 -0.17 6.71 9.89
CA ILE A 22 0.40 7.98 9.41
C ILE A 22 -0.73 9.03 9.27
N PRO A 23 -0.43 10.33 9.26
CA PRO A 23 -1.47 11.34 9.01
C PRO A 23 -2.25 11.04 7.73
N LEU A 24 -3.59 11.04 7.82
CA LEU A 24 -4.52 10.68 6.73
C LEU A 24 -4.32 9.26 6.14
N GLY A 25 -3.59 8.40 6.84
CA GLY A 25 -3.29 7.03 6.44
C GLY A 25 -4.30 5.99 6.92
N ASP A 26 -5.39 6.37 7.59
CA ASP A 26 -6.37 5.44 8.17
C ASP A 26 -7.29 4.80 7.12
N ARG A 27 -7.62 5.56 6.06
CA ARG A 27 -8.56 5.17 5.01
C ARG A 27 -8.19 5.78 3.65
N VAL A 28 -7.07 5.33 3.10
CA VAL A 28 -6.56 5.79 1.79
C VAL A 28 -7.25 5.03 0.67
N LYS A 29 -7.93 5.73 -0.24
CA LYS A 29 -8.61 5.12 -1.39
C LYS A 29 -7.59 4.50 -2.36
N VAL A 30 -7.82 3.25 -2.73
CA VAL A 30 -7.08 2.55 -3.78
C VAL A 30 -7.75 2.81 -5.11
N TRP A 31 -7.01 3.40 -6.04
CA TRP A 31 -7.47 3.61 -7.42
C TRP A 31 -7.30 2.34 -8.25
N GLU A 32 -6.14 1.69 -8.14
CA GLU A 32 -5.83 0.45 -8.85
C GLU A 32 -5.02 -0.48 -7.96
N LYS A 33 -5.25 -1.79 -8.11
CA LYS A 33 -4.47 -2.85 -7.47
C LYS A 33 -3.97 -3.81 -8.54
N ALA A 34 -2.67 -4.04 -8.57
CA ALA A 34 -2.02 -4.99 -9.47
C ALA A 34 -1.19 -6.04 -8.69
N GLN A 35 -0.82 -7.10 -9.38
CA GLN A 35 0.16 -8.08 -8.92
C GLN A 35 1.35 -8.06 -9.88
N ALA A 36 2.55 -8.12 -9.33
CA ALA A 36 3.79 -8.19 -10.09
C ALA A 36 4.69 -9.26 -9.50
N GLU A 37 5.40 -9.99 -10.35
CA GLU A 37 6.44 -10.90 -9.92
C GLU A 37 7.74 -10.13 -9.74
N ALA A 38 8.43 -10.34 -8.61
CA ALA A 38 9.78 -9.82 -8.41
C ALA A 38 10.82 -10.75 -9.05
N ASP A 39 12.04 -10.27 -9.25
CA ASP A 39 13.13 -11.03 -9.87
C ASP A 39 13.50 -12.31 -9.07
N ASP A 40 13.12 -12.38 -7.80
CA ASP A 40 13.28 -13.53 -6.91
C ASP A 40 12.12 -14.54 -7.01
N GLY A 41 11.18 -14.35 -7.93
CA GLY A 41 9.98 -15.18 -8.13
C GLY A 41 8.86 -14.93 -7.10
N SER A 42 9.05 -14.00 -6.15
CA SER A 42 8.05 -13.70 -5.14
C SER A 42 7.00 -12.71 -5.64
N LEU A 43 5.76 -12.89 -5.18
CA LEU A 43 4.65 -12.02 -5.57
C LEU A 43 4.69 -10.69 -4.79
N ARG A 44 4.58 -9.59 -5.52
CA ARG A 44 4.40 -8.23 -5.01
C ARG A 44 3.00 -7.75 -5.34
N ILE A 45 2.42 -7.01 -4.41
CA ILE A 45 1.16 -6.29 -4.64
C ILE A 45 1.49 -4.83 -4.91
N LEU A 46 0.96 -4.31 -6.00
CA LEU A 46 1.07 -2.90 -6.35
C LEU A 46 -0.24 -2.21 -6.00
N PHE A 47 -0.18 -1.11 -5.24
CA PHE A 47 -1.32 -0.24 -4.97
C PHE A 47 -1.08 1.14 -5.56
N HIS A 48 -2.07 1.64 -6.28
CA HIS A 48 -2.07 3.00 -6.79
C HIS A 48 -3.00 3.87 -5.94
N ILE A 49 -2.46 4.97 -5.44
CA ILE A 49 -3.17 5.92 -4.57
C ILE A 49 -2.86 7.36 -4.97
N ALA A 50 -3.64 8.31 -4.48
CA ALA A 50 -3.25 9.72 -4.53
C ALA A 50 -1.94 9.97 -3.78
N PHE A 51 -1.27 11.08 -4.09
CA PHE A 51 -0.15 11.52 -3.27
C PHE A 51 -0.56 11.65 -1.80
N LEU A 52 0.24 11.06 -0.93
CA LEU A 52 0.06 11.11 0.51
C LEU A 52 1.41 11.34 1.17
N GLU A 53 1.51 12.44 1.90
CA GLU A 53 2.74 12.82 2.59
C GLU A 53 3.11 11.80 3.68
N GLY A 54 4.40 11.51 3.81
CA GLY A 54 4.91 10.62 4.86
C GLY A 54 4.77 9.13 4.56
N VAL A 55 4.29 8.74 3.37
CA VAL A 55 4.35 7.35 2.89
C VAL A 55 5.80 6.98 2.55
N GLY A 56 6.26 5.83 3.03
CA GLY A 56 7.66 5.43 2.84
C GLY A 56 7.95 3.96 3.15
N ARG A 57 9.12 3.49 2.71
CA ARG A 57 9.58 2.11 2.89
C ARG A 57 9.56 1.67 4.36
N GLY A 58 9.21 0.40 4.58
CA GLY A 58 9.16 -0.24 5.90
C GLY A 58 7.84 -0.01 6.66
N GLN A 59 6.92 0.78 6.10
CA GLN A 59 5.58 0.94 6.64
C GLN A 59 4.72 -0.30 6.40
N ARG A 60 3.73 -0.48 7.27
CA ARG A 60 2.72 -1.53 7.15
C ARG A 60 1.53 -0.99 6.37
N VAL A 61 1.12 -1.72 5.33
CA VAL A 61 -0.08 -1.46 4.54
C VAL A 61 -1.09 -2.56 4.83
N THR A 62 -2.29 -2.20 5.25
CA THR A 62 -3.38 -3.17 5.48
C THR A 62 -4.46 -2.99 4.42
N TYR A 63 -4.80 -4.08 3.74
CA TYR A 63 -5.80 -4.12 2.68
C TYR A 63 -6.68 -5.36 2.86
N LEU A 64 -8.00 -5.17 3.01
CA LEU A 64 -8.98 -6.26 3.19
C LEU A 64 -8.60 -7.26 4.29
N GLY A 65 -8.06 -6.76 5.41
CA GLY A 65 -7.62 -7.59 6.55
C GLY A 65 -6.25 -8.25 6.39
N GLN A 66 -5.61 -8.16 5.22
CA GLN A 66 -4.25 -8.65 4.99
C GLN A 66 -3.24 -7.52 5.19
N ALA A 67 -2.11 -7.85 5.82
CA ALA A 67 -1.02 -6.91 6.06
C ALA A 67 0.15 -7.14 5.11
N PHE A 68 0.72 -6.04 4.63
CA PHE A 68 1.84 -6.02 3.70
C PHE A 68 2.90 -5.06 4.21
N THR A 69 4.17 -5.35 3.93
CA THR A 69 5.28 -4.42 4.14
C THR A 69 5.50 -3.62 2.87
N LEU A 70 5.54 -2.30 2.98
CA LEU A 70 5.87 -1.39 1.91
C LEU A 70 7.37 -1.46 1.61
N LEU A 71 7.73 -1.94 0.43
CA LEU A 71 9.12 -2.09 0.01
C LEU A 71 9.64 -0.86 -0.73
N GLU A 72 8.80 -0.25 -1.55
CA GLU A 72 9.18 0.86 -2.43
C GLU A 72 7.96 1.77 -2.68
N VAL A 73 8.25 3.06 -2.85
CA VAL A 73 7.28 4.09 -3.23
C VAL A 73 7.85 4.79 -4.45
N SER A 74 7.06 4.89 -5.50
CA SER A 74 7.43 5.60 -6.73
C SER A 74 6.26 6.45 -7.21
N ASP A 75 6.55 7.45 -8.04
CA ASP A 75 5.49 8.18 -8.73
C ASP A 75 4.80 7.25 -9.72
N SER A 76 3.46 7.21 -9.68
CA SER A 76 2.71 6.41 -10.64
C SER A 76 2.90 6.99 -12.04
N LYS A 77 3.38 6.16 -12.97
CA LYS A 77 3.52 6.54 -14.38
C LYS A 77 2.18 6.61 -15.13
N ARG A 78 1.11 6.10 -14.52
CA ARG A 78 -0.22 5.96 -15.13
C ARG A 78 -1.26 6.90 -14.51
N LEU A 79 -1.08 7.29 -13.25
CA LEU A 79 -2.00 8.11 -12.47
C LEU A 79 -1.24 9.24 -11.76
N VAL A 80 -1.87 10.39 -11.53
CA VAL A 80 -1.23 11.48 -10.76
C VAL A 80 -1.25 11.12 -9.27
N GLY A 81 -0.24 10.38 -8.81
CA GLY A 81 -0.16 9.87 -7.44
C GLY A 81 1.03 8.93 -7.21
N LEU A 82 0.89 8.03 -6.24
CA LEU A 82 1.94 7.10 -5.84
C LEU A 82 1.61 5.66 -6.25
N GLU A 83 2.63 4.93 -6.69
CA GLU A 83 2.64 3.47 -6.76
C GLU A 83 3.37 2.92 -5.53
N LEU A 84 2.68 2.06 -4.78
CA LEU A 84 3.19 1.40 -3.60
C LEU A 84 3.48 -0.06 -3.93
N ARG A 85 4.74 -0.48 -3.81
CA ARG A 85 5.14 -1.87 -4.01
C ARG A 85 5.25 -2.57 -2.66
N CYS A 86 4.41 -3.56 -2.44
CA CYS A 86 4.26 -4.22 -1.16
C CYS A 86 4.52 -5.72 -1.24
N ALA A 87 5.07 -6.31 -0.17
CA ALA A 87 5.17 -7.75 0.02
C ALA A 87 4.26 -8.20 1.16
N ALA A 88 3.65 -9.38 1.04
CA ALA A 88 2.83 -9.94 2.12
C ALA A 88 3.68 -10.16 3.38
N ILE A 89 3.14 -9.82 4.54
CA ILE A 89 3.74 -10.19 5.83
C ILE A 89 3.23 -11.60 6.16
N PRO A 90 4.11 -12.61 6.30
CA PRO A 90 3.72 -13.91 6.79
C PRO A 90 3.08 -13.74 8.18
N GLY A 91 1.86 -14.26 8.35
CA GLY A 91 1.14 -14.26 9.61
C GLY A 91 1.72 -15.23 10.64
#